data_AF-A0A534QLI2-F1
#
_entry.id   AF-A0A534QLI2-F1
#
_cell.length_a   1.000
_cell.length_b   1.000
_cell.length_c   1.000
_cell.angle_alpha   90.00
_cell.angle_beta   90.00
_cell.angle_gamma   90.00
#
_symmetry.space_group_name_H-M   'P 1'
#
loop_
_entity.id
_entity.type
_entity.pdbx_description
1 polymer ?
#
loop_
_entity_poly.entity_id
_entity_poly.type
_entity_poly.pdbx_seq_one_letter_code
_entity_poly.pdbx_strand_id
1 'polypeptide(L)'
;MEGAAAAGDAFGAALAADDFNGDGFADLAIGVPGKDVGPIVDAGSVNVLHGGRSGLSAAGNQSFDADQLQAGPPPGSTTSTTTTGVTTTTTTTMPD
;
A
#
# COMPACT_ATOMS: atom_id res chain seq x y z
N MET A 1 10.36 -13.93 5.89
CA MET A 1 9.96 -13.42 4.57
C MET A 1 8.58 -12.82 4.77
N GLU A 2 8.50 -11.58 5.24
CA GLU A 2 7.25 -10.82 5.31
C GLU A 2 6.98 -10.18 3.95
N GLY A 3 5.75 -10.31 3.44
CA GLY A 3 5.29 -9.55 2.27
C GLY A 3 4.57 -10.36 1.19
N ALA A 4 4.63 -11.69 1.19
CA ALA A 4 3.85 -12.51 0.25
C ALA A 4 2.46 -12.82 0.85
N ALA A 5 1.41 -12.68 0.05
CA ALA A 5 0.08 -13.13 0.43
C ALA A 5 0.09 -14.65 0.67
N ALA A 6 -0.46 -15.09 1.79
CA ALA A 6 -0.58 -16.48 2.16
C ALA A 6 -1.86 -17.10 1.60
N ALA A 7 -1.93 -18.44 1.63
CA ALA A 7 -3.14 -19.16 1.23
C ALA A 7 -4.27 -18.87 2.23
N GLY A 8 -5.26 -18.09 1.80
CA GLY A 8 -6.36 -17.62 2.64
C GLY A 8 -6.60 -16.12 2.52
N ASP A 9 -5.57 -15.34 2.21
CA ASP A 9 -5.60 -13.87 2.28
C ASP A 9 -6.39 -13.19 1.15
N ALA A 10 -6.95 -14.00 0.24
CA ALA A 10 -7.73 -13.56 -0.92
C ALA A 10 -6.98 -12.55 -1.82
N PHE A 11 -5.70 -12.81 -2.12
CA PHE A 11 -4.93 -12.02 -3.07
C PHE A 11 -5.65 -11.89 -4.41
N GLY A 12 -5.86 -10.65 -4.88
CA GLY A 12 -6.60 -10.39 -6.10
C GLY A 12 -8.12 -10.35 -5.91
N ALA A 13 -8.62 -10.22 -4.67
CA ALA A 13 -10.04 -10.01 -4.41
C ALA A 13 -10.58 -8.71 -5.03
N ALA A 14 -9.72 -7.70 -5.19
CA ALA A 14 -10.01 -6.46 -5.91
C ALA A 14 -8.79 -6.04 -6.74
N LEU A 15 -9.05 -5.43 -7.91
CA LEU A 15 -8.03 -4.95 -8.84
C LEU A 15 -8.37 -3.54 -9.30
N ALA A 16 -7.37 -2.66 -9.39
CA ALA A 16 -7.47 -1.35 -10.02
C ALA A 16 -6.21 -1.10 -10.86
N ALA A 17 -6.36 -0.43 -12.00
CA ALA A 17 -5.24 -0.11 -12.87
C ALA A 17 -5.30 1.35 -13.29
N ASP A 18 -4.20 2.07 -13.11
CA ASP A 18 -3.97 3.44 -13.54
C ASP A 18 -2.46 3.73 -13.48
N ASP A 19 -2.01 4.86 -14.01
CA ASP A 19 -0.62 5.32 -13.86
C ASP A 19 -0.44 6.01 -12.48
N PHE A 20 -0.13 5.24 -11.44
CA PHE A 20 -0.05 5.75 -10.07
C PHE A 20 1.25 6.51 -9.79
N ASN A 21 2.32 6.24 -10.55
CA ASN A 21 3.62 6.86 -10.38
C ASN A 21 3.93 7.99 -11.39
N GLY A 22 3.10 8.16 -12.42
CA GLY A 22 3.20 9.21 -13.44
C GLY A 22 4.25 8.95 -14.52
N ASP A 23 4.66 7.69 -14.73
CA ASP A 23 5.70 7.34 -15.70
C ASP A 23 5.19 7.10 -17.14
N GLY A 24 3.87 7.19 -17.33
CA GLY A 24 3.19 7.00 -18.61
C GLY A 24 2.81 5.55 -18.90
N PHE A 25 3.01 4.61 -17.96
CA PHE A 25 2.56 3.23 -18.05
C PHE A 25 1.52 2.92 -16.98
N ALA A 26 0.53 2.09 -17.32
CA ALA A 26 -0.46 1.67 -16.35
C ALA A 26 0.15 0.71 -15.32
N ASP A 27 -0.02 1.04 -14.05
CA ASP A 27 0.29 0.23 -12.88
C ASP A 27 -0.91 -0.64 -12.49
N LEU A 28 -0.68 -1.66 -11.66
CA LEU A 28 -1.73 -2.55 -11.14
C LEU A 28 -1.73 -2.56 -9.60
N ALA A 29 -2.82 -2.11 -9.00
CA ALA A 29 -3.11 -2.28 -7.58
C ALA A 29 -3.93 -3.56 -7.34
N ILE A 30 -3.52 -4.34 -6.34
CA ILE A 30 -4.06 -5.66 -6.02
C ILE A 30 -4.42 -5.70 -4.53
N GLY A 31 -5.71 -5.84 -4.23
CA GLY A 31 -6.22 -5.98 -2.87
C GLY A 31 -6.00 -7.38 -2.30
N VAL A 32 -5.67 -7.44 -1.01
CA VAL A 32 -5.40 -8.66 -0.24
C VAL A 32 -6.11 -8.52 1.13
N PRO A 33 -7.45 -8.62 1.17
CA PRO A 33 -8.23 -8.28 2.35
C PRO A 33 -7.98 -9.21 3.54
N GLY A 34 -7.60 -10.47 3.32
CA GLY A 34 -7.32 -11.42 4.39
C GLY A 34 -5.87 -11.39 4.88
N LYS A 35 -5.10 -10.33 4.56
CA LYS A 35 -3.72 -10.24 5.04
C LYS A 35 -3.68 -9.79 6.49
N ASP A 36 -3.01 -10.59 7.31
CA ASP A 36 -2.70 -10.26 8.70
C ASP A 36 -1.60 -9.20 8.77
N VAL A 37 -1.79 -8.19 9.63
CA VAL A 37 -0.81 -7.12 9.88
C VAL A 37 -0.51 -7.08 11.37
N GLY A 38 0.62 -7.68 11.76
CA GLY A 38 0.98 -7.85 13.17
C GLY A 38 -0.06 -8.68 13.92
N PRO A 39 -0.65 -8.16 15.02
CA PRO A 39 -1.67 -8.88 15.78
C PRO A 39 -3.09 -8.77 15.21
N ILE A 40 -3.30 -8.00 14.13
CA ILE A 40 -4.61 -7.75 13.54
C ILE A 40 -4.86 -8.77 12.44
N VAL A 41 -5.83 -9.65 12.68
CA VAL A 41 -6.27 -10.66 11.71
C VAL A 41 -7.08 -9.99 10.61
N ASP A 42 -6.85 -10.37 9.35
CA ASP A 42 -7.55 -9.86 8.16
C ASP A 42 -7.58 -8.32 8.09
N ALA A 43 -6.48 -7.67 8.51
CA ALA A 43 -6.35 -6.22 8.45
C ALA A 43 -6.42 -5.69 7.01
N GLY A 44 -5.91 -6.49 6.08
CA GLY A 44 -5.88 -6.21 4.67
C GLY A 44 -4.62 -5.47 4.23
N SER A 45 -4.27 -5.66 2.95
CA SER A 45 -3.21 -4.90 2.29
C SER A 45 -3.52 -4.64 0.82
N VAL A 46 -2.74 -3.76 0.20
CA VAL A 46 -2.74 -3.50 -1.25
C VAL A 46 -1.31 -3.64 -1.78
N ASN A 47 -1.12 -4.40 -2.85
CA ASN A 47 0.14 -4.48 -3.58
C ASN A 47 0.04 -3.66 -4.87
N VAL A 48 1.06 -2.87 -5.21
CA VAL A 48 1.13 -2.09 -6.45
C VAL A 48 2.33 -2.55 -7.26
N LEU A 49 2.04 -3.08 -8.45
CA LEU A 49 3.02 -3.49 -9.43
C LEU A 49 3.11 -2.41 -10.49
N HIS A 50 4.30 -1.85 -10.68
CA HIS A 50 4.49 -0.79 -11.66
C HIS A 50 4.53 -1.31 -13.09
N GLY A 51 3.91 -0.55 -13.99
CA GLY A 51 3.96 -0.75 -15.42
C GLY A 51 5.31 -0.35 -16.02
N GLY A 52 5.51 -0.74 -17.27
CA GLY A 52 6.69 -0.33 -18.03
C GLY A 52 6.63 -0.82 -19.46
N ARG A 53 7.66 -0.47 -20.24
CA ARG A 53 7.81 -0.89 -21.65
C ARG A 53 7.70 -2.39 -21.89
N SER A 54 8.05 -3.20 -20.88
CA SER A 54 8.02 -4.67 -20.94
C SER A 54 6.79 -5.28 -20.25
N GLY A 55 5.82 -4.46 -19.82
CA GLY A 55 4.65 -4.88 -19.04
C GLY A 55 4.84 -4.66 -17.53
N LEU A 56 3.98 -5.31 -16.73
CA LEU A 56 4.02 -5.22 -15.27
C LEU A 56 5.30 -5.83 -14.70
N SER A 57 5.92 -5.12 -13.76
CA SER A 57 7.10 -5.57 -13.04
C SER A 57 6.75 -5.87 -11.58
N ALA A 58 7.06 -7.08 -11.12
CA ALA A 58 7.09 -7.39 -9.69
C ALA A 58 8.36 -6.84 -9.00
N ALA A 59 9.39 -6.49 -9.77
CA ALA A 59 10.56 -5.80 -9.22
C ALA A 59 10.15 -4.38 -8.83
N GLY A 60 10.32 -4.05 -7.53
CA GLY A 60 9.85 -2.79 -6.96
C GLY A 60 8.38 -2.80 -6.50
N ASN A 61 7.74 -3.97 -6.39
CA ASN A 61 6.37 -4.09 -5.85
C ASN A 61 6.25 -3.34 -4.52
N GLN A 62 5.31 -2.40 -4.46
CA GLN A 62 5.00 -1.64 -3.26
C GLN A 62 3.85 -2.34 -2.52
N SER A 63 4.06 -2.73 -1.26
CA SER A 63 3.00 -3.27 -0.41
C SER A 63 2.60 -2.22 0.62
N PHE A 64 1.31 -1.90 0.65
CA PHE A 64 0.69 -1.03 1.65
C PHE A 64 -0.18 -1.89 2.55
N ASP A 65 0.24 -2.05 3.79
CA ASP A 65 -0.55 -2.72 4.82
C ASP A 65 -1.55 -1.71 5.45
N ALA A 66 -2.65 -2.18 6.02
CA ALA A 66 -3.71 -1.29 6.53
C ALA A 66 -3.24 -0.29 7.59
N ASP A 67 -2.15 -0.57 8.30
CA ASP A 67 -1.51 0.35 9.25
C ASP A 67 -0.69 1.46 8.56
N GLN A 68 -0.29 1.23 7.31
CA GLN A 68 0.39 2.20 6.43
C GLN A 68 -0.60 3.02 5.58
N LEU A 69 -1.87 2.59 5.51
CA LEU A 69 -2.94 3.35 4.86
C LEU A 69 -3.36 4.50 5.79
N GLN A 70 -2.64 5.61 5.67
CA GLN A 70 -3.03 6.82 6.35
C GLN A 70 -4.41 7.27 5.83
N ALA A 71 -5.43 7.22 6.69
CA ALA A 71 -6.65 7.99 6.47
C ALA A 71 -6.22 9.44 6.16
N GLY A 72 -6.66 9.97 5.02
CA GLY A 72 -6.27 11.32 4.59
C GLY A 72 -6.46 12.31 5.74
N PRO A 73 -5.54 13.28 5.93
CA PRO A 73 -5.65 14.22 7.03
C PRO A 73 -7.02 14.91 6.98
N PRO A 74 -7.68 15.14 8.13
CA PRO A 74 -8.88 15.96 8.16
C PRO A 74 -8.58 17.33 7.53
N PRO A 75 -9.56 18.00 6.90
CA PRO A 75 -9.33 19.25 6.19
C PRO A 75 -8.58 20.28 7.05
N GLY A 76 -7.45 20.77 6.57
CA GLY A 76 -6.61 21.74 7.29
C GLY A 76 -5.50 21.14 8.16
N SER A 77 -5.37 19.82 8.23
CA SER A 77 -4.28 19.14 8.94
C SER A 77 -3.05 18.94 8.06
N THR A 78 -1.85 19.02 8.65
CA THR A 78 -0.59 18.68 7.99
C THR A 78 -0.10 17.31 8.43
N THR A 79 0.16 16.42 7.47
CA THR A 79 0.74 15.10 7.71
C THR A 79 2.24 15.13 7.41
N SER A 80 3.03 14.57 8.32
CA SER A 80 4.45 14.30 8.11
C SER A 80 4.74 12.82 8.34
N THR A 81 5.18 12.14 7.29
CA THR A 81 5.56 10.72 7.33
C THR A 81 7.07 10.63 7.31
N THR A 82 7.65 9.95 8.31
CA THR A 82 9.10 9.72 8.43
C THR A 82 9.36 8.24 8.48
N THR A 83 10.07 7.72 7.48
CA THR A 83 10.53 6.33 7.46
C THR A 83 12.00 6.26 7.90
N THR A 84 12.26 5.53 8.98
CA THR A 84 13.62 5.22 9.45
C THR A 84 13.81 3.70 9.42
N GLY A 85 14.65 3.22 8.50
CA GLY A 85 14.81 1.78 8.29
C GLY A 85 13.53 1.16 7.73
N VAL A 86 12.99 0.13 8.41
CA VAL A 86 11.71 -0.53 8.07
C VAL A 86 10.53 0.13 8.81
N THR A 87 10.80 1.06 9.73
CA THR A 87 9.77 1.68 10.56
C THR A 87 9.29 2.99 9.94
N THR A 88 8.02 3.05 9.57
CA THR A 88 7.36 4.28 9.14
C THR A 88 6.58 4.88 10.32
N THR A 89 6.88 6.13 10.65
CA THR A 89 6.16 6.90 11.66
C THR A 89 5.41 8.03 10.97
N THR A 90 4.10 8.06 11.17
CA THR A 90 3.21 9.08 10.65
C THR A 90 2.78 10.01 11.78
N THR A 91 3.00 11.31 11.63
CA THR A 91 2.50 12.33 12.55
C THR A 91 1.53 13.24 11.82
N THR A 92 0.36 13.45 12.40
CA THR A 92 -0.69 14.33 11.88
C THR A 92 -0.85 15.49 12.86
N THR A 93 -0.57 16.71 12.41
CA THR A 93 -0.81 17.93 13.20
C THR A 93 -2.14 18.53 12.80
N MET A 94 -3.07 18.54 13.76
CA MET A 94 -4.37 19.19 13.62
C MET A 94 -4.22 20.71 13.72
N PRO A 95 -5.01 21.51 12.99
CA PRO A 95 -5.16 22.92 13.32
C PRO A 95 -5.80 23.07 14.72
N ASP A 96 -5.44 24.14 15.44
CA ASP A 96 -6.05 24.52 16.73
C ASP A 96 -7.57 24.77 16.62
#